data_AF-A0A1X7MR65-F1
#
_entry.id   AF-A0A1X7MR65-F1
#
_cell.length_a   1.000
_cell.length_b   1.000
_cell.length_c   1.000
_cell.angle_alpha   90.00
_cell.angle_beta   90.00
_cell.angle_gamma   90.00
#
_symmetry.space_group_name_H-M   'P 1'
#
loop_
_entity.id
_entity.type
_entity.pdbx_description
1 polymer ?
#
loop_
_entity_poly.entity_id
_entity_poly.type
_entity_poly.pdbx_seq_one_letter_code
_entity_poly.pdbx_strand_id
1 'polypeptide(L)'
;MRSHRKQPSRPAEHTWEAHSTYTAELGVPDRRRYRRTASGTPTVADLVRLGDTVSTSYSTGGVVIKVDEHFYAAPTGETLSHFTIVYVPVDRATTYRDTDHHWINECVAVDGRILMLFEANSDEVFVVGRARPANPQPSRTILIR
;
A
#
# COMPACT_ATOMS: atom_id res chain seq x y z
N MET A 1 -36.41 -34.17 30.30
CA MET A 1 -35.15 -33.39 30.14
C MET A 1 -35.25 -32.56 28.86
N ARG A 2 -35.46 -31.24 28.99
CA ARG A 2 -35.44 -30.31 27.85
C ARG A 2 -34.00 -29.82 27.67
N SER A 3 -33.35 -30.23 26.60
CA SER A 3 -32.05 -29.72 26.18
C SER A 3 -32.24 -28.28 25.67
N HIS A 4 -31.83 -27.30 26.47
CA HIS A 4 -31.75 -25.91 26.02
C HIS A 4 -30.67 -25.82 24.93
N ARG A 5 -31.11 -25.72 23.67
CA ARG A 5 -30.25 -25.35 22.54
C ARG A 5 -29.73 -23.94 22.83
N LYS A 6 -28.43 -23.81 23.13
CA LYS A 6 -27.76 -22.50 23.18
C LYS A 6 -28.00 -21.82 21.83
N GLN A 7 -28.67 -20.67 21.85
CA GLN A 7 -28.70 -19.77 20.70
C GLN A 7 -27.25 -19.45 20.30
N PRO A 8 -26.91 -19.47 19.01
CA PRO A 8 -25.63 -18.92 18.58
C PRO A 8 -25.59 -17.46 19.02
N SER A 9 -24.53 -17.09 19.74
CA SER A 9 -24.24 -15.71 20.07
C SER A 9 -24.29 -14.88 18.78
N ARG A 10 -25.07 -13.80 18.80
CA ARG A 10 -25.06 -12.78 17.75
C ARG A 10 -23.60 -12.47 17.40
N PRO A 11 -23.21 -12.37 16.11
CA PRO A 11 -21.86 -11.89 15.77
C PRO A 11 -21.69 -10.55 16.48
N ALA A 12 -20.54 -10.35 17.13
CA ALA A 12 -20.24 -9.07 17.76
C ALA A 12 -20.49 -7.97 16.72
N GLU A 13 -21.40 -7.05 17.00
CA GLU A 13 -21.62 -5.89 16.13
C GLU A 13 -20.31 -5.11 16.12
N HIS A 14 -19.55 -5.22 15.02
CA HIS A 14 -18.33 -4.47 14.84
C HIS A 14 -18.69 -2.99 14.90
N THR A 15 -18.19 -2.30 15.93
CA THR A 15 -18.41 -0.85 16.13
C THR A 15 -17.59 0.02 15.18
N TRP A 16 -16.75 -0.60 14.35
CA TRP A 16 -15.82 0.05 13.43
C TRP A 16 -15.98 -0.49 12.01
N GLU A 17 -15.65 0.33 11.04
CA GLU A 17 -15.84 0.08 9.60
C GLU A 17 -14.60 -0.58 9.00
N ALA A 18 -14.80 -1.37 7.93
CA ALA A 18 -13.69 -2.00 7.21
C ALA A 18 -12.75 -0.92 6.65
N HIS A 19 -11.46 -1.05 6.97
CA HIS A 19 -10.40 -0.13 6.55
C HIS A 19 -9.45 -0.78 5.53
N SER A 20 -9.73 -2.02 5.14
CA SER A 20 -8.96 -2.79 4.17
C SER A 20 -9.79 -3.91 3.56
N THR A 21 -9.32 -4.50 2.46
CA THR A 21 -9.96 -5.69 1.85
C THR A 21 -9.97 -6.85 2.84
N TYR A 22 -8.88 -7.05 3.57
CA TYR A 22 -8.76 -8.10 4.59
C TYR A 22 -9.83 -7.96 5.68
N THR A 23 -10.04 -6.76 6.22
CA THR A 23 -11.07 -6.56 7.27
C THR A 23 -12.48 -6.70 6.72
N ALA A 24 -12.73 -6.28 5.47
CA ALA A 24 -14.00 -6.52 4.80
C ALA A 24 -14.26 -8.03 4.60
N GLU A 25 -13.25 -8.81 4.20
CA GLU A 25 -13.34 -10.27 4.05
C GLU A 25 -13.62 -11.00 5.37
N LEU A 26 -13.15 -10.45 6.49
CA LEU A 26 -13.48 -10.94 7.83
C LEU A 26 -14.91 -10.60 8.29
N GLY A 27 -15.69 -9.89 7.48
CA GLY A 27 -17.08 -9.54 7.76
C GLY A 27 -17.27 -8.22 8.51
N VAL A 28 -16.22 -7.40 8.64
CA VAL A 28 -16.35 -6.03 9.18
C VAL A 28 -17.21 -5.20 8.21
N PRO A 29 -18.15 -4.37 8.71
CA PRO A 29 -19.04 -3.59 7.85
C PRO A 29 -18.28 -2.70 6.85
N ASP A 30 -18.45 -2.98 5.55
CA ASP A 30 -17.91 -2.20 4.46
C ASP A 30 -18.95 -1.18 3.96
N ARG A 31 -18.61 0.11 4.06
CA ARG A 31 -19.43 1.23 3.60
C ARG A 31 -19.44 1.42 2.08
N ARG A 32 -18.62 0.68 1.35
CA ARG A 32 -18.47 0.76 -0.10
C ARG A 32 -18.03 2.13 -0.59
N ARG A 33 -17.15 2.77 0.18
CA ARG A 33 -16.56 4.06 -0.14
C ARG A 33 -15.07 3.89 -0.30
N TYR A 34 -14.62 4.07 -1.53
CA TYR A 34 -13.25 3.84 -1.92
C TYR A 34 -12.68 5.08 -2.61
N ARG A 35 -11.45 5.42 -2.23
CA ARG A 35 -10.63 6.39 -2.92
C ARG A 35 -10.20 5.83 -4.29
N ARG A 36 -9.99 6.71 -5.26
CA ARG A 36 -9.60 6.34 -6.62
C ARG A 36 -8.52 7.28 -7.12
N THR A 37 -7.51 6.74 -7.79
CA THR A 37 -6.62 7.55 -8.62
C THR A 37 -7.41 8.06 -9.82
N ALA A 38 -7.49 9.38 -9.97
CA ALA A 38 -8.23 9.97 -11.09
C ALA A 38 -7.52 9.67 -12.41
N SER A 39 -8.31 9.42 -13.47
CA SER A 39 -7.76 9.18 -14.81
C SER A 39 -6.92 10.37 -15.28
N GLY A 40 -5.74 10.09 -15.84
CA GLY A 40 -4.79 11.11 -16.30
C GLY A 40 -3.98 11.78 -15.18
N THR A 41 -4.11 11.34 -13.92
CA THR A 41 -3.27 11.82 -12.81
C THR A 41 -2.16 10.82 -12.45
N PRO A 42 -1.06 11.27 -11.82
CA PRO A 42 0.01 10.37 -11.38
C PRO A 42 -0.50 9.26 -10.46
N THR A 43 -0.06 8.04 -10.72
CA THR A 43 -0.32 6.85 -9.90
C THR A 43 0.68 6.74 -8.74
N VAL A 44 0.49 5.75 -7.86
CA VAL A 44 1.46 5.48 -6.77
C VAL A 44 2.86 5.18 -7.34
N ALA A 45 2.94 4.46 -8.46
CA ALA A 45 4.20 4.15 -9.12
C ALA A 45 4.90 5.39 -9.72
N ASP A 46 4.16 6.46 -10.00
CA ASP A 46 4.73 7.75 -10.43
C ASP A 46 5.23 8.56 -9.22
N LEU A 47 4.54 8.45 -8.08
CA LEU A 47 4.82 9.20 -6.86
C LEU A 47 5.97 8.61 -6.03
N VAL A 48 6.18 7.29 -6.07
CA VAL A 48 7.20 6.54 -5.32
C VAL A 48 8.05 5.71 -6.26
N ARG A 49 9.38 5.82 -6.14
CA ARG A 49 10.33 5.07 -6.97
C ARG A 49 11.15 4.10 -6.13
N LEU A 50 11.72 3.11 -6.80
CA LEU A 50 12.73 2.24 -6.21
C LEU A 50 13.88 3.06 -5.63
N GLY A 51 14.28 2.74 -4.40
CA GLY A 51 15.30 3.44 -3.65
C GLY A 51 14.80 4.69 -2.89
N ASP A 52 13.57 5.15 -3.12
CA ASP A 52 12.97 6.20 -2.28
C ASP A 52 12.84 5.68 -0.84
N THR A 53 12.94 6.56 0.13
CA THR A 53 12.60 6.26 1.53
C THR A 53 11.19 6.75 1.79
N VAL A 54 10.34 5.84 2.26
CA VAL A 54 8.96 6.13 2.64
C VAL A 54 8.76 6.04 4.15
N SER A 55 7.77 6.75 4.68
CA SER A 55 7.28 6.63 6.04
C SER A 55 5.76 6.63 6.06
N THR A 56 5.15 6.02 7.05
CA THR A 56 3.70 5.95 7.23
C THR A 56 3.24 6.84 8.37
N SER A 57 1.98 7.26 8.34
CA SER A 57 1.31 7.99 9.45
C SER A 57 1.37 7.25 10.80
N TYR A 58 1.57 5.93 10.78
CA TYR A 58 1.69 5.07 11.96
C TYR A 58 3.14 4.70 12.29
N SER A 59 4.10 5.54 11.89
CA SER A 59 5.50 5.49 12.32
C SER A 59 6.30 4.26 11.87
N THR A 60 5.94 3.67 10.73
CA THR A 60 6.77 2.67 10.04
C THR A 60 7.35 3.27 8.75
N GLY A 61 8.20 2.53 8.05
CA GLY A 61 8.81 3.00 6.81
C GLY A 61 10.17 2.38 6.52
N GLY A 62 10.70 2.71 5.35
CA GLY A 62 11.99 2.23 4.90
C GLY A 62 12.24 2.48 3.42
N VAL A 63 13.23 1.80 2.87
CA VAL A 63 13.65 1.97 1.48
C VAL A 63 12.81 1.09 0.56
N VAL A 64 12.21 1.69 -0.45
CA VAL A 64 11.33 1.04 -1.41
C VAL A 64 12.16 0.15 -2.34
N ILE A 65 11.77 -1.11 -2.44
CA ILE A 65 12.41 -2.12 -3.30
C ILE A 65 11.47 -2.66 -4.38
N LYS A 66 10.16 -2.41 -4.26
CA LYS A 66 9.16 -2.79 -5.26
C LYS A 66 7.90 -1.93 -5.15
N VAL A 67 7.24 -1.69 -6.27
CA VAL A 67 5.90 -1.09 -6.33
C VAL A 67 5.10 -1.88 -7.38
N ASP A 68 4.06 -2.57 -6.95
CA ASP A 68 3.22 -3.41 -7.82
C ASP A 68 1.78 -2.90 -7.86
N GLU A 69 1.15 -2.94 -9.04
CA GLU A 69 -0.28 -2.66 -9.20
C GLU A 69 -1.11 -3.93 -9.00
N HIS A 70 -2.26 -3.76 -8.35
CA HIS A 70 -3.25 -4.78 -8.06
C HIS A 70 -4.66 -4.24 -8.29
N PHE A 71 -5.63 -5.14 -8.40
CA PHE A 71 -7.02 -4.79 -8.68
C PHE A 71 -7.94 -5.40 -7.62
N TYR A 72 -8.84 -4.59 -7.10
CA TYR A 72 -9.89 -5.01 -6.17
C TYR A 72 -11.25 -4.97 -6.86
N ALA A 73 -11.93 -6.11 -6.94
CA ALA A 73 -13.30 -6.20 -7.42
C ALA A 73 -14.25 -5.80 -6.28
N ALA A 74 -14.65 -4.53 -6.25
CA ALA A 74 -15.45 -3.97 -5.18
C ALA A 74 -16.90 -4.52 -5.22
N PRO A 75 -17.58 -4.66 -4.08
CA PRO A 75 -19.00 -4.98 -3.99
C PRO A 75 -19.94 -3.99 -4.71
N THR A 76 -19.44 -2.83 -5.14
CA THR A 76 -20.16 -1.88 -6.00
C THR A 76 -20.24 -2.33 -7.47
N GLY A 77 -19.49 -3.37 -7.85
CA GLY A 77 -19.35 -3.83 -9.23
C GLY A 77 -18.19 -3.17 -9.99
N GLU A 78 -17.46 -2.27 -9.35
CA GLU A 78 -16.28 -1.62 -9.93
C GLU A 78 -15.01 -2.44 -9.70
N THR A 79 -14.08 -2.39 -10.66
CA THR A 79 -12.70 -2.87 -10.47
C THR A 79 -11.80 -1.67 -10.15
N LEU A 80 -11.23 -1.66 -8.95
CA LEU A 80 -10.44 -0.55 -8.43
C LEU A 80 -8.95 -0.90 -8.44
N SER A 81 -8.15 -0.12 -9.17
CA SER A 81 -6.69 -0.21 -9.13
C SER A 81 -6.15 0.33 -7.80
N HIS A 82 -5.21 -0.41 -7.21
CA HIS A 82 -4.44 -0.02 -6.03
C HIS A 82 -3.03 -0.59 -6.13
N PHE A 83 -2.13 -0.16 -5.25
CA PHE A 83 -0.73 -0.53 -5.29
C PHE A 83 -0.26 -1.13 -3.98
N THR A 84 0.73 -1.99 -4.10
CA THR A 84 1.52 -2.50 -2.98
C THR A 84 2.93 -1.94 -3.07
N ILE A 85 3.36 -1.24 -2.02
CA ILE A 85 4.74 -0.78 -1.85
C ILE A 85 5.47 -1.78 -0.98
N VAL A 86 6.52 -2.39 -1.52
CA VAL A 86 7.42 -3.26 -0.76
C VAL A 86 8.66 -2.46 -0.38
N TYR A 87 9.00 -2.48 0.91
CA TYR A 87 10.14 -1.77 1.44
C TYR A 87 10.92 -2.64 2.43
N VAL A 88 12.15 -2.22 2.72
CA VAL A 88 13.01 -2.83 3.74
C VAL A 88 13.46 -1.78 4.75
N PRO A 89 13.80 -2.14 5.99
CA PRO A 89 14.35 -1.21 6.96
C PRO A 89 15.59 -0.49 6.41
N VAL A 90 15.76 0.78 6.75
CA VAL A 90 16.83 1.63 6.19
C VAL A 90 18.22 1.06 6.46
N ASP A 91 18.44 0.47 7.64
CA ASP A 91 19.69 -0.18 8.05
C ASP A 91 19.99 -1.48 7.27
N ARG A 92 19.01 -2.02 6.56
CA ARG A 92 19.12 -3.25 5.76
C ARG A 92 19.16 -3.01 4.26
N ALA A 93 18.93 -1.78 3.80
CA ALA A 93 18.73 -1.45 2.39
C ALA A 93 19.87 -1.88 1.44
N THR A 94 21.11 -2.04 1.94
CA THR A 94 22.25 -2.47 1.12
C THR A 94 22.45 -3.99 1.04
N THR A 95 21.87 -4.76 1.96
CA THR A 95 22.12 -6.21 2.10
C THR A 95 20.90 -6.94 2.66
N TYR A 96 19.72 -6.65 2.13
CA TYR A 96 18.47 -7.24 2.61
C TYR A 96 18.26 -8.67 2.08
N ARG A 97 17.47 -9.43 2.83
CA ARG A 97 16.95 -10.75 2.47
C ARG A 97 15.43 -10.67 2.31
N ASP A 98 14.82 -11.71 1.75
CA ASP A 98 13.36 -11.77 1.59
C ASP A 98 12.60 -11.63 2.92
N THR A 99 13.20 -12.02 4.05
CA THR A 99 12.62 -11.87 5.39
C THR A 99 12.59 -10.43 5.90
N ASP A 100 13.35 -9.53 5.27
CA ASP A 100 13.41 -8.11 5.63
C ASP A 100 12.33 -7.29 4.89
N HIS A 101 11.55 -7.94 4.01
CA HIS A 101 10.50 -7.28 3.26
C HIS A 101 9.33 -6.91 4.18
N HIS A 102 8.83 -5.70 3.97
CA HIS A 102 7.58 -5.19 4.52
C HIS A 102 6.69 -4.70 3.39
N TRP A 103 5.37 -4.73 3.62
CA TRP A 103 4.37 -4.39 2.62
C TRP A 103 3.45 -3.30 3.14
N ILE A 104 3.20 -2.31 2.29
CA ILE A 104 2.09 -1.36 2.44
C ILE A 104 1.16 -1.63 1.27
N ASN A 105 0.03 -2.28 1.55
CA ASN A 105 -0.92 -2.69 0.53
C ASN A 105 -1.97 -1.60 0.29
N GLU A 106 -2.80 -1.80 -0.73
CA GLU A 106 -4.03 -1.02 -0.95
C GLU A 106 -3.81 0.50 -1.08
N CYS A 107 -2.63 0.90 -1.56
CA CYS A 107 -2.28 2.31 -1.76
C CYS A 107 -2.93 2.85 -3.04
N VAL A 108 -3.42 4.09 -3.00
CA VAL A 108 -3.93 4.84 -4.15
C VAL A 108 -3.39 6.26 -4.14
N ALA A 109 -3.29 6.89 -5.31
CA ALA A 109 -2.84 8.26 -5.44
C ALA A 109 -4.04 9.21 -5.51
N VAL A 110 -4.14 10.16 -4.60
CA VAL A 110 -5.21 11.17 -4.58
C VAL A 110 -4.59 12.52 -4.34
N ASP A 111 -4.77 13.45 -5.28
CA ASP A 111 -4.24 14.82 -5.21
C ASP A 111 -2.73 14.88 -4.87
N GLY A 112 -1.95 13.97 -5.45
CA GLY A 112 -0.51 13.87 -5.23
C GLY A 112 -0.08 13.23 -3.90
N ARG A 113 -1.04 12.71 -3.11
CA ARG A 113 -0.82 12.00 -1.85
C ARG A 113 -1.04 10.51 -2.03
N ILE A 114 -0.41 9.69 -1.18
CA ILE A 114 -0.55 8.23 -1.21
C ILE A 114 -1.39 7.81 -0.03
N LEU A 115 -2.65 7.54 -0.28
CA LEU A 115 -3.66 7.20 0.71
C LEU A 115 -4.07 5.74 0.58
N MET A 116 -4.79 5.23 1.57
CA MET A 116 -5.36 3.89 1.51
C MET A 116 -6.65 3.84 0.68
N LEU A 117 -6.92 2.70 0.04
CA LEU A 117 -8.07 2.48 -0.84
C LEU A 117 -9.40 2.75 -0.12
N PHE A 118 -9.58 2.26 1.10
CA PHE A 118 -10.80 2.45 1.87
C PHE A 118 -10.84 3.84 2.50
N GLU A 119 -11.92 4.60 2.28
CA GLU A 119 -12.06 5.95 2.86
C GLU A 119 -12.02 5.95 4.41
N ALA A 120 -12.48 4.85 5.03
CA ALA A 120 -12.45 4.66 6.47
C ALA A 120 -11.02 4.52 7.04
N ASN A 121 -10.04 4.21 6.19
CA ASN A 121 -8.65 4.20 6.57
C ASN A 121 -8.04 5.59 6.36
N SER A 122 -7.54 6.20 7.44
CA SER A 122 -6.93 7.52 7.43
C SER A 122 -5.41 7.49 7.22
N ASP A 123 -4.82 6.31 7.04
CA ASP A 123 -3.38 6.18 6.90
C ASP A 123 -2.87 6.75 5.58
N GLU A 124 -1.63 7.22 5.63
CA GLU A 124 -0.94 7.85 4.53
C GLU A 124 0.51 7.40 4.46
N VAL A 125 1.02 7.32 3.23
CA VAL A 125 2.43 7.07 2.94
C VAL A 125 3.08 8.36 2.45
N PHE A 126 4.18 8.74 3.08
CA PHE A 126 4.98 9.91 2.76
C PHE A 126 6.28 9.47 2.12
N VAL A 127 6.70 10.14 1.04
CA VAL A 127 8.08 10.04 0.56
C VAL A 127 8.93 11.04 1.31
N VAL A 128 9.82 10.53 2.17
CA VAL A 128 10.67 11.34 3.07
C VAL A 128 12.12 11.43 2.59
N GLY A 129 12.52 10.59 1.64
CA GLY A 129 13.82 10.66 0.98
C GLY A 129 13.71 10.22 -0.47
N ARG A 130 14.30 10.99 -1.39
CA ARG A 130 14.34 10.62 -2.81
C ARG A 130 15.59 9.83 -3.12
N ALA A 131 15.44 8.76 -3.90
CA ALA A 131 16.55 8.03 -4.49
C ALA A 131 17.43 9.02 -5.26
N ARG A 132 18.75 8.97 -5.04
CA ARG A 132 19.67 9.74 -5.89
C ARG A 132 19.64 9.13 -7.29
N PRO A 133 19.51 9.95 -8.35
CA PRO A 133 19.72 9.44 -9.69
C PRO A 133 21.14 8.86 -9.76
N ALA A 134 21.28 7.65 -10.29
CA ALA A 134 22.59 7.14 -10.63
C ALA A 134 23.22 8.15 -11.61
N ASN A 135 24.31 8.81 -11.21
CA ASN A 135 25.06 9.64 -12.13
C ASN A 135 25.39 8.78 -13.36
N PRO A 136 25.12 9.25 -14.60
CA PRO A 136 25.63 8.55 -15.76
C PRO A 136 27.15 8.52 -15.62
N GLN A 137 27.72 7.32 -15.46
CA GLN A 137 29.17 7.15 -15.57
C GLN A 137 29.58 7.77 -16.91
N PRO A 138 30.58 8.67 -16.96
CA PRO A 138 31.07 9.15 -18.24
C PRO A 138 31.60 7.95 -19.01
N SER A 139 30.96 7.66 -20.13
CA SER A 139 31.40 6.67 -21.10
C SER A 139 32.86 6.93 -21.41
N ARG A 140 33.76 6.05 -20.98
CA ARG A 140 35.16 6.11 -21.42
C ARG A 140 35.18 5.83 -22.92
N THR A 141 35.17 6.87 -23.73
CA THR A 141 35.50 6.78 -25.15
C THR A 141 36.95 6.33 -25.25
N ILE A 142 37.16 5.05 -25.55
CA ILE A 142 38.47 4.54 -25.97
C ILE A 142 38.65 4.98 -27.42
N LEU A 143 39.47 6.01 -27.64
CA LEU A 143 39.91 6.40 -28.97
C LEU A 143 41.04 5.44 -29.37
N ILE A 144 40.75 4.49 -30.27
CA ILE A 144 41.80 3.71 -30.94
C ILE A 144 42.35 4.59 -32.06
N ARG A 145 43.65 4.89 -32.00
CA ARG A 145 44.41 5.52 -33.09
C ARG A 145 45.19 4.46 -33.85
#